data_AF-A0A3M0Z6W7-F1
#
_entry.id   AF-A0A3M0Z6W7-F1
#
_cell.length_a   1.000
_cell.length_b   1.000
_cell.length_c   1.000
_cell.angle_alpha   90.00
_cell.angle_beta   90.00
_cell.angle_gamma   90.00
#
_symmetry.space_group_name_H-M   'P 1'
#
loop_
_entity.id
_entity.type
_entity.pdbx_description
1 polymer ?
#
loop_
_entity_poly.entity_id
_entity_poly.type
_entity_poly.pdbx_seq_one_letter_code
_entity_poly.pdbx_strand_id
1 'polypeptide(L)'
;MGPGPSPAPGRRPRGLRPRPVVAARPSLAAGGAPGPAAGRGTVHGVLLEVAGRGLLLTGPSGAGKSQAALELLHRGHRLVADDAPELFRRGDRLWGRCPPPLRGFLEVRGLGVLNVEALLGPEALREEVALALVVELVAEPGPEPGGPAQEREPPAEDAPDRLRPARGTVALLGLPLPRLRLPAGPGRPLGLLVETLARQEALRAQGYDAAADLAARQAGLLGAARGAGP
;
A
#
# COMPACT_ATOMS: atom_id res chain seq x y z
N MET A 1 -54.19 54.83 -3.26
CA MET A 1 -53.86 53.39 -3.20
C MET A 1 -53.59 52.89 -4.60
N GLY A 2 -52.32 52.69 -4.97
CA GLY A 2 -51.93 52.07 -6.24
C GLY A 2 -51.07 50.84 -5.95
N PRO A 3 -51.24 49.72 -6.66
CA PRO A 3 -50.48 48.50 -6.39
C PRO A 3 -49.04 48.65 -6.90
N GLY A 4 -48.07 48.33 -6.05
CA GLY A 4 -46.64 48.29 -6.41
C GLY A 4 -46.31 47.09 -7.33
N PRO A 5 -45.17 47.14 -8.05
CA PRO A 5 -44.83 46.13 -9.05
C PRO A 5 -44.41 44.79 -8.42
N SER A 6 -44.82 43.71 -9.08
CA SER A 6 -44.54 42.32 -8.73
C SER A 6 -43.08 41.92 -9.03
N PRO A 7 -42.41 41.13 -8.17
CA PRO A 7 -41.02 40.71 -8.40
C PRO A 7 -40.91 39.60 -9.46
N ALA A 8 -39.93 39.75 -10.35
CA ALA A 8 -39.62 38.78 -11.39
C ALA A 8 -39.05 37.45 -10.82
N PRO A 9 -39.33 36.29 -11.47
CA PRO A 9 -38.86 35.01 -10.98
C PRO A 9 -37.34 34.82 -11.19
N GLY A 10 -36.66 34.43 -10.11
CA GLY A 10 -35.22 34.17 -10.08
C GLY A 10 -34.78 33.05 -11.02
N ARG A 11 -33.69 33.30 -11.75
CA ARG A 11 -33.00 32.29 -12.58
C ARG A 11 -32.37 31.23 -11.69
N ARG A 12 -32.74 29.97 -11.90
CA ARG A 12 -32.05 28.80 -11.31
C ARG A 12 -30.62 28.71 -11.86
N PRO A 13 -29.59 28.41 -11.04
CA PRO A 13 -28.24 28.19 -11.53
C PRO A 13 -28.19 26.89 -12.36
N ARG A 14 -27.52 26.96 -13.52
CA ARG A 14 -27.29 25.82 -14.42
C ARG A 14 -26.42 24.79 -13.68
N GLY A 15 -26.94 23.57 -13.51
CA GLY A 15 -26.17 22.45 -12.96
C GLY A 15 -24.96 22.13 -13.83
N LEU A 16 -23.78 22.03 -13.21
CA LEU A 16 -22.61 21.43 -13.83
C LEU A 16 -22.91 19.95 -14.10
N ARG A 17 -22.86 19.55 -15.37
CA ARG A 17 -22.87 18.14 -15.74
C ARG A 17 -21.47 17.56 -15.51
N PRO A 18 -21.31 16.43 -14.79
CA PRO A 18 -20.03 15.75 -14.73
C PRO A 18 -19.68 15.22 -16.12
N ARG A 19 -18.42 15.44 -16.54
CA ARG A 19 -17.87 14.88 -17.78
C ARG A 19 -17.64 13.37 -17.59
N PRO A 20 -17.86 12.53 -18.61
CA PRO A 20 -17.61 11.11 -18.51
C PRO A 20 -16.11 10.85 -18.30
N VAL A 21 -15.77 10.14 -17.23
CA VAL A 21 -14.43 9.59 -16.99
C VAL A 21 -14.25 8.44 -17.98
N VAL A 22 -13.33 8.61 -18.93
CA VAL A 22 -12.93 7.54 -19.86
C VAL A 22 -12.17 6.49 -19.06
N ALA A 23 -12.75 5.31 -18.91
CA ALA A 23 -12.09 4.15 -18.32
C ALA A 23 -10.98 3.66 -19.27
N ALA A 24 -9.72 3.87 -18.89
CA ALA A 24 -8.59 3.25 -19.57
C ALA A 24 -8.54 1.75 -19.21
N ARG A 25 -8.71 0.89 -20.21
CA ARG A 25 -8.51 -0.56 -20.10
C ARG A 25 -7.00 -0.86 -20.02
N PRO A 26 -6.53 -1.80 -19.19
CA PRO A 26 -5.15 -2.27 -19.30
C PRO A 26 -5.05 -3.29 -20.45
N SER A 27 -4.26 -2.96 -21.46
CA SER A 27 -3.79 -3.91 -22.47
C SER A 27 -2.36 -4.28 -22.10
N LEU A 28 -2.17 -5.50 -21.59
CA LEU A 28 -0.86 -6.15 -21.47
C LEU A 28 -0.42 -6.60 -22.87
N ALA A 29 0.59 -5.96 -23.43
CA ALA A 29 1.35 -6.51 -24.55
C ALA A 29 2.86 -6.31 -24.30
N ALA A 30 3.58 -7.40 -24.46
CA ALA A 30 5.02 -7.55 -24.26
C ALA A 30 5.83 -6.90 -25.38
N GLY A 31 7.09 -6.53 -25.06
CA GLY A 31 8.18 -6.43 -26.03
C GLY A 31 8.60 -5.00 -26.42
N GLY A 32 9.69 -4.53 -25.79
CA GLY A 32 10.42 -3.33 -26.22
C GLY A 32 11.22 -2.73 -25.06
N ALA A 33 12.54 -2.84 -25.10
CA ALA A 33 13.41 -2.18 -24.12
C ALA A 33 13.34 -0.65 -24.30
N PRO A 34 13.00 0.14 -23.27
CA PRO A 34 13.08 1.59 -23.38
C PRO A 34 14.36 2.11 -22.71
N GLY A 35 15.17 2.85 -23.48
CA GLY A 35 16.10 3.84 -22.93
C GLY A 35 15.36 4.92 -22.13
N PRO A 36 16.07 5.83 -21.43
CA PRO A 36 15.53 6.55 -20.27
C PRO A 36 14.55 7.65 -20.68
N ALA A 37 13.28 7.30 -20.90
CA ALA A 37 12.18 8.24 -20.81
C ALA A 37 11.91 8.54 -19.33
N ALA A 38 11.85 9.82 -18.98
CA ALA A 38 11.52 10.33 -17.65
C ALA A 38 10.11 9.88 -17.23
N GLY A 39 10.00 8.64 -16.78
CA GLY A 39 8.72 7.99 -16.49
C GLY A 39 8.00 8.70 -15.37
N ARG A 40 6.77 9.15 -15.66
CA ARG A 40 5.74 9.47 -14.69
C ARG A 40 4.59 8.51 -14.90
N GLY A 41 3.92 8.10 -13.83
CA GLY A 41 2.74 7.24 -13.93
C GLY A 41 1.93 7.28 -12.66
N THR A 42 0.61 7.19 -12.79
CA THR A 42 -0.29 7.07 -11.65
C THR A 42 -0.51 5.60 -11.33
N VAL A 43 -0.47 5.25 -10.06
CA VAL A 43 -0.79 3.90 -9.57
C VAL A 43 -2.03 3.94 -8.69
N HIS A 44 -2.72 2.82 -8.55
CA HIS A 44 -3.81 2.69 -7.58
C HIS A 44 -3.27 2.15 -6.25
N GLY A 45 -3.58 2.82 -5.15
CA GLY A 45 -3.17 2.42 -3.80
C GLY A 45 -3.01 3.61 -2.87
N VAL A 46 -2.50 3.34 -1.67
CA VAL A 46 -2.22 4.37 -0.67
C VAL A 46 -0.72 4.50 -0.50
N LEU A 47 -0.19 5.70 -0.71
CA LEU A 47 1.22 6.00 -0.51
C LEU A 47 1.40 6.69 0.86
N LEU A 48 2.25 6.10 1.69
CA LEU A 48 2.51 6.53 3.06
C LEU A 48 4.02 6.62 3.31
N GLU A 49 4.40 7.40 4.29
CA GLU A 49 5.70 7.30 4.93
C GLU A 49 5.55 6.58 6.28
N VAL A 50 6.02 5.34 6.35
CA VAL A 50 5.89 4.46 7.51
C VAL A 50 7.26 4.14 8.06
N ALA A 51 7.48 4.40 9.35
CA ALA A 51 8.79 4.23 10.01
C ALA A 51 9.95 4.88 9.22
N GLY A 52 9.71 6.06 8.64
CA GLY A 52 10.69 6.83 7.85
C GLY A 52 10.94 6.30 6.44
N ARG A 53 10.10 5.40 5.91
CA ARG A 53 10.25 4.79 4.58
C ARG A 53 9.00 4.99 3.74
N GLY A 54 9.18 5.27 2.45
CA GLY A 54 8.07 5.32 1.51
C GLY A 54 7.52 3.91 1.25
N LEU A 55 6.23 3.74 1.54
CA LEU A 55 5.51 2.48 1.42
C LEU A 55 4.29 2.70 0.54
N LEU A 56 4.17 1.90 -0.53
CA LEU A 56 2.96 1.83 -1.34
C LEU A 56 2.12 0.63 -0.89
N LEU A 57 0.94 0.90 -0.36
CA LEU A 57 -0.04 -0.09 0.06
C LEU A 57 -1.03 -0.37 -1.08
N THR A 58 -1.00 -1.59 -1.60
CA THR A 58 -1.86 -2.04 -2.71
C THR A 58 -2.77 -3.18 -2.26
N GLY A 59 -3.71 -3.57 -3.11
CA GLY A 59 -4.65 -4.66 -2.84
C GLY A 59 -6.03 -4.37 -3.43
N PRO A 60 -6.95 -5.34 -3.42
CA PRO A 60 -8.28 -5.17 -3.97
C PRO A 60 -9.07 -4.06 -3.26
N SER A 61 -10.11 -3.57 -3.91
CA SER A 61 -11.07 -2.66 -3.27
C SER A 61 -11.71 -3.36 -2.07
N GLY A 62 -11.81 -2.66 -0.94
CA GLY A 62 -12.33 -3.24 0.32
C GLY A 62 -11.33 -4.08 1.11
N ALA A 63 -10.07 -4.22 0.68
CA ALA A 63 -9.03 -4.94 1.43
C ALA A 63 -8.59 -4.26 2.75
N GLY A 64 -9.15 -3.09 3.06
CA GLY A 64 -8.79 -2.31 4.26
C GLY A 64 -7.60 -1.37 4.09
N LYS A 65 -7.21 -1.00 2.85
CA LYS A 65 -6.10 -0.08 2.58
C LYS A 65 -6.24 1.26 3.34
N SER A 66 -7.39 1.92 3.22
CA SER A 66 -7.63 3.21 3.86
C SER A 66 -7.82 3.11 5.38
N GLN A 67 -8.32 1.96 5.88
CA GLN A 67 -8.39 1.68 7.32
C GLN A 67 -6.99 1.51 7.91
N ALA A 68 -6.12 0.74 7.25
CA ALA A 68 -4.72 0.60 7.62
C ALA A 68 -3.99 1.96 7.58
N ALA A 69 -4.27 2.79 6.56
CA ALA A 69 -3.74 4.14 6.47
C ALA A 69 -4.17 5.01 7.67
N LEU A 70 -5.47 4.98 8.03
CA LEU A 70 -5.98 5.70 9.20
C LEU A 70 -5.33 5.24 10.50
N GLU A 71 -5.17 3.92 10.70
CA GLU A 71 -4.45 3.36 11.86
C GLU A 71 -3.00 3.84 11.90
N LEU A 72 -2.30 3.84 10.78
CA LEU A 72 -0.91 4.30 10.68
C LEU A 72 -0.79 5.79 11.00
N LEU A 73 -1.71 6.62 10.52
CA LEU A 73 -1.73 8.06 10.82
C LEU A 73 -1.86 8.31 12.33
N HIS A 74 -2.75 7.60 13.02
CA HIS A 74 -2.89 7.70 14.48
C HIS A 74 -1.65 7.19 15.25
N ARG A 75 -0.76 6.46 14.58
CA ARG A 75 0.51 5.98 15.14
C ARG A 75 1.69 6.88 14.78
N GLY A 76 1.43 8.06 14.21
CA GLY A 76 2.44 9.08 13.91
C GLY A 76 3.13 8.91 12.56
N HIS A 77 2.62 8.05 11.68
CA HIS A 77 3.09 7.94 10.30
C HIS A 77 2.43 9.01 9.42
N ARG A 78 2.89 9.19 8.18
CA ARG A 78 2.44 10.29 7.31
C ARG A 78 1.76 9.81 6.04
N LEU A 79 0.66 10.45 5.67
CA LEU A 79 -0.01 10.26 4.39
C LEU A 79 0.71 11.07 3.32
N VAL A 80 1.03 10.41 2.20
CA VAL A 80 1.45 11.10 0.98
C VAL A 80 0.26 11.27 0.07
N ALA A 81 -0.38 10.17 -0.33
CA ALA A 81 -1.49 10.17 -1.26
C ALA A 81 -2.43 8.98 -1.01
N ASP A 82 -3.73 9.20 -1.18
CA ASP A 82 -4.77 8.16 -1.22
C ASP A 82 -5.27 7.97 -2.66
N ASP A 83 -5.67 6.74 -2.99
CA ASP A 83 -6.22 6.27 -4.26
C ASP A 83 -5.35 6.40 -5.52
N ALA A 84 -4.81 7.58 -5.82
CA ALA A 84 -4.11 7.89 -7.07
C ALA A 84 -2.71 8.54 -6.89
N PRO A 85 -1.75 7.92 -6.18
CA PRO A 85 -0.38 8.42 -6.12
C PRO A 85 0.26 8.59 -7.51
N GLU A 86 0.89 9.74 -7.74
CA GLU A 86 1.74 9.99 -8.90
C GLU A 86 3.16 9.52 -8.60
N LEU A 87 3.65 8.54 -9.36
CA LEU A 87 5.03 8.07 -9.29
C LEU A 87 5.88 8.71 -10.38
N PHE A 88 7.15 8.97 -10.06
CA PHE A 88 8.14 9.50 -10.99
C PHE A 88 9.55 9.10 -10.59
N ARG A 89 10.47 9.06 -11.56
CA ARG A 89 11.87 8.71 -11.31
C ARG A 89 12.70 9.95 -10.95
N ARG A 90 13.60 9.81 -9.97
CA ARG A 90 14.73 10.73 -9.72
C ARG A 90 15.99 9.88 -9.60
N GLY A 91 16.80 9.86 -10.66
CA GLY A 91 17.95 8.95 -10.78
C GLY A 91 17.52 7.49 -10.83
N ASP A 92 18.10 6.68 -9.93
CA ASP A 92 17.83 5.26 -9.72
C ASP A 92 16.69 5.01 -8.71
N ARG A 93 16.10 6.06 -8.16
CA ARG A 93 15.03 5.97 -7.16
C ARG A 93 13.67 6.32 -7.73
N LEU A 94 12.66 5.59 -7.26
CA LEU A 94 11.27 5.90 -7.51
C LEU A 94 10.73 6.79 -6.39
N TRP A 95 10.06 7.87 -6.76
CA TRP A 95 9.41 8.80 -5.85
C TRP A 95 7.92 8.82 -6.11
N GLY A 96 7.15 9.18 -5.10
CA GLY A 96 5.72 9.36 -5.22
C GLY A 96 5.23 10.60 -4.49
N ARG A 97 4.11 11.14 -4.98
CA ARG A 97 3.42 12.32 -4.42
C ARG A 97 1.92 12.24 -4.66
N CYS A 98 1.17 13.14 -4.05
CA CYS A 98 -0.26 13.30 -4.33
C CYS A 98 -0.52 14.27 -5.48
N PRO A 99 -1.45 13.98 -6.40
CA PRO A 99 -1.98 14.99 -7.31
C PRO A 99 -2.66 16.11 -6.50
N PRO A 100 -2.53 17.41 -6.90
CA PRO A 100 -3.03 18.53 -6.11
C PRO A 100 -4.50 18.44 -5.66
N PRO A 101 -5.46 17.97 -6.48
CA PRO A 101 -6.87 17.91 -6.09
C PRO A 101 -7.17 16.94 -4.94
N LEU A 102 -6.32 15.93 -4.71
CA LEU A 102 -6.54 14.89 -3.70
C LEU A 102 -5.67 15.09 -2.45
N ARG A 103 -4.83 16.13 -2.43
CA ARG A 103 -3.87 16.36 -1.35
C ARG A 103 -4.61 16.51 -0.01
N GLY A 104 -4.15 15.76 1.00
CA GLY A 104 -4.66 15.84 2.37
C GLY A 104 -5.99 15.13 2.61
N PHE A 105 -6.60 14.53 1.59
CA PHE A 105 -7.86 13.79 1.73
C PHE A 105 -7.63 12.28 1.78
N LEU A 106 -8.44 11.60 2.60
CA LEU A 106 -8.45 10.14 2.75
C LEU A 106 -9.91 9.67 2.75
N GLU A 107 -10.27 8.73 1.88
CA GLU A 107 -11.61 8.11 1.91
C GLU A 107 -11.60 6.88 2.80
N VAL A 108 -12.39 6.88 3.88
CA VAL A 108 -12.56 5.71 4.74
C VAL A 108 -14.02 5.26 4.71
N ARG A 109 -14.27 4.05 4.21
CA ARG A 109 -15.62 3.46 4.19
C ARG A 109 -16.22 3.43 5.59
N GLY A 110 -17.47 3.89 5.71
CA GLY A 110 -18.18 4.01 6.98
C GLY A 110 -17.96 5.35 7.70
N LEU A 111 -16.90 6.09 7.37
CA LEU A 111 -16.63 7.43 7.91
C LEU A 111 -16.78 8.54 6.85
N GLY A 112 -16.60 8.21 5.57
CA GLY A 112 -16.61 9.15 4.45
C GLY A 112 -15.22 9.71 4.14
N VAL A 113 -15.19 10.89 3.53
CA VAL A 113 -13.95 11.59 3.18
C VAL A 113 -13.47 12.40 4.38
N LEU A 114 -12.21 12.19 4.75
CA LEU A 114 -11.53 12.84 5.87
C LEU A 114 -10.53 13.85 5.34
N ASN A 115 -10.45 15.03 5.98
CA ASN A 115 -9.34 15.96 5.79
C ASN A 115 -8.28 15.68 6.87
N VAL A 116 -7.19 15.03 6.47
CA VAL A 116 -6.14 14.55 7.39
C VAL A 116 -5.41 15.71 8.06
N GLU A 117 -5.13 16.80 7.32
CA GLU A 117 -4.46 17.98 7.87
C GLU A 117 -5.31 18.65 8.95
N ALA A 118 -6.62 18.79 8.72
CA ALA A 118 -7.54 19.38 9.68
C ALA A 118 -7.74 18.51 10.93
N LEU A 119 -7.63 17.19 10.80
CA LEU A 119 -7.85 16.24 11.90
C LEU A 119 -6.60 15.99 12.75
N LEU A 120 -5.44 15.88 12.10
CA LEU A 120 -4.20 15.36 12.71
C LEU A 120 -3.02 16.32 12.56
N GLY A 121 -3.22 17.51 11.99
CA GLY A 121 -2.19 18.51 11.77
C GLY A 121 -1.38 18.30 10.48
N PRO A 122 -0.64 19.33 10.04
CA PRO A 122 0.17 19.28 8.82
C PRO A 122 1.31 18.25 8.89
N GLU A 123 1.77 17.88 10.09
CA GLU A 123 2.80 16.86 10.33
C GLU A 123 2.35 15.45 9.94
N ALA A 124 1.04 15.20 9.86
CA ALA A 124 0.47 13.93 9.39
C ALA A 124 0.53 13.80 7.87
N LEU A 125 0.95 14.86 7.16
CA LEU A 125 1.12 14.86 5.70
C LEU A 125 2.59 14.85 5.30
N ARG A 126 2.83 14.30 4.11
CA ARG A 126 4.13 14.31 3.44
C ARG A 126 3.95 14.66 1.98
N GLU A 127 4.67 15.66 1.49
CA GLU A 127 4.51 16.11 0.11
C GLU A 127 4.97 15.08 -0.91
N GLU A 128 6.15 14.50 -0.67
CA GLU A 128 6.76 13.48 -1.52
C GLU A 128 7.59 12.50 -0.68
N VAL A 129 7.69 11.26 -1.15
CA VAL A 129 8.52 10.23 -0.52
C VAL A 129 9.21 9.36 -1.58
N ALA A 130 10.44 8.93 -1.30
CA ALA A 130 11.10 7.88 -2.07
C ALA A 130 10.51 6.51 -1.70
N LEU A 131 10.02 5.76 -2.67
CA LEU A 131 9.47 4.42 -2.46
C LEU A 131 10.59 3.45 -2.12
N ALA A 132 10.38 2.67 -1.07
CA ALA A 132 11.30 1.64 -0.59
C ALA A 132 10.66 0.25 -0.54
N LEU A 133 9.33 0.17 -0.43
CA LEU A 133 8.59 -1.08 -0.25
C LEU A 133 7.18 -0.98 -0.83
N VAL A 134 6.70 -2.09 -1.41
CA VAL A 134 5.29 -2.30 -1.74
C VAL A 134 4.72 -3.36 -0.79
N VAL A 135 3.62 -3.06 -0.12
CA VAL A 135 2.85 -4.05 0.64
C VAL A 135 1.54 -4.31 -0.08
N GLU A 136 1.33 -5.55 -0.50
CA GLU A 136 0.12 -6.01 -1.16
C GLU A 136 -0.79 -6.70 -0.15
N LEU A 137 -1.93 -6.08 0.16
CA LEU A 137 -2.99 -6.73 0.94
C LEU A 137 -3.65 -7.80 0.08
N VAL A 138 -3.58 -9.05 0.54
CA VAL A 138 -4.19 -10.21 -0.11
C VAL A 138 -5.29 -10.79 0.77
N ALA A 139 -6.25 -11.50 0.19
CA ALA A 139 -7.24 -12.22 0.99
C ALA A 139 -6.54 -13.25 1.89
N GLU A 140 -7.08 -13.48 3.09
CA GLU A 140 -6.61 -14.61 3.90
C GLU A 140 -6.83 -15.91 3.13
N PRO A 141 -5.83 -16.81 3.11
CA PRO A 141 -6.06 -18.16 2.63
C PRO A 141 -7.11 -18.78 3.54
N GLY A 142 -8.31 -19.04 3.01
CA GLY A 142 -9.36 -19.75 3.73
C GLY A 142 -8.92 -21.17 4.10
N PRO A 143 -9.61 -21.84 5.04
CA PRO A 143 -9.43 -23.27 5.23
C PRO A 143 -9.75 -23.96 3.90
N GLU A 144 -8.77 -24.65 3.31
CA GLU A 144 -8.94 -25.44 2.08
C GLU A 144 -10.15 -26.39 2.26
N PRO A 145 -11.27 -26.18 1.54
CA PRO A 145 -12.35 -27.14 1.56
C PRO A 145 -11.97 -28.28 0.62
N GLY A 146 -11.32 -29.32 1.16
CA GLY A 146 -11.22 -30.70 0.67
C GLY A 146 -11.37 -31.00 -0.84
N GLY A 147 -10.88 -30.13 -1.72
CA GLY A 147 -10.92 -30.31 -3.17
C GLY A 147 -9.64 -30.98 -3.65
N PRO A 148 -9.68 -31.73 -4.77
CA PRO A 148 -8.49 -32.38 -5.29
C PRO A 148 -7.43 -31.31 -5.53
N ALA A 149 -6.21 -31.60 -5.08
CA ALA A 149 -5.03 -30.78 -5.26
C ALA A 149 -4.88 -30.48 -6.76
N GLN A 150 -5.43 -29.35 -7.21
CA GLN A 150 -5.03 -28.77 -8.48
C GLN A 150 -3.53 -28.56 -8.37
N GLU A 151 -2.82 -29.09 -9.35
CA GLU A 151 -1.37 -29.05 -9.50
C GLU A 151 -0.87 -27.64 -9.17
N ARG A 152 -0.50 -27.44 -7.91
CA ARG A 152 0.12 -26.20 -7.46
C ARG A 152 1.51 -26.22 -8.07
N GLU A 153 1.83 -25.17 -8.83
CA GLU A 153 3.22 -24.89 -9.19
C GLU A 153 4.10 -25.11 -7.95
N PRO A 154 5.27 -25.77 -8.09
CA PRO A 154 6.14 -26.04 -6.95
C PRO A 154 6.39 -24.72 -6.20
N PRO A 155 6.34 -24.71 -4.85
CA PRO A 155 6.54 -23.48 -4.10
C PRO A 155 7.90 -22.90 -4.48
N ALA A 156 7.90 -21.67 -4.99
CA ALA A 156 9.11 -20.88 -5.12
C ALA A 156 9.81 -20.82 -3.75
N GLU A 157 11.13 -20.65 -3.72
CA GLU A 157 11.93 -20.51 -2.48
C GLU A 157 11.41 -19.37 -1.55
N ASP A 158 10.53 -18.50 -2.05
CA ASP A 158 9.83 -17.40 -1.38
C ASP A 158 8.35 -17.69 -0.97
N ALA A 159 7.92 -18.96 -0.97
CA ALA A 159 6.57 -19.31 -0.51
C ALA A 159 6.37 -18.87 0.97
N PRO A 160 5.20 -18.30 1.32
CA PRO A 160 4.92 -17.93 2.69
C PRO A 160 4.93 -19.19 3.56
N ASP A 161 5.82 -19.23 4.54
CA ASP A 161 5.77 -20.18 5.65
C ASP A 161 5.36 -19.41 6.91
N ARG A 162 4.91 -20.10 7.96
CA ARG A 162 4.57 -19.52 9.27
C ARG A 162 5.66 -18.58 9.82
N LEU A 163 6.89 -18.75 9.36
CA LEU A 163 8.07 -17.97 9.77
C LEU A 163 8.39 -16.77 8.87
N ARG A 164 7.84 -16.69 7.65
CA ARG A 164 8.23 -15.66 6.66
C ARG A 164 7.03 -15.16 5.84
N PRO A 165 6.84 -13.84 5.69
CA PRO A 165 5.84 -13.32 4.75
C PRO A 165 6.24 -13.66 3.32
N ALA A 166 5.25 -13.88 2.45
CA ALA A 166 5.50 -14.04 1.02
C ALA A 166 6.16 -12.79 0.46
N ARG A 167 7.37 -12.96 -0.07
CA ARG A 167 8.22 -11.89 -0.58
C ARG A 167 8.40 -12.04 -2.09
N GLY A 168 8.64 -10.92 -2.76
CA GLY A 168 9.00 -10.90 -4.16
C GLY A 168 9.46 -9.53 -4.58
N THR A 169 9.52 -9.30 -5.88
CA THR A 169 9.87 -8.02 -6.47
C THR A 169 8.75 -7.57 -7.39
N VAL A 170 8.49 -6.26 -7.45
CA VAL A 170 7.62 -5.63 -8.44
C VAL A 170 8.38 -4.53 -9.15
N ALA A 171 8.25 -4.44 -10.47
CA ALA A 171 8.84 -3.34 -11.24
C ALA A 171 7.81 -2.22 -11.39
N LEU A 172 8.14 -1.01 -10.92
CA LEU A 172 7.35 0.20 -11.12
C LEU A 172 8.19 1.22 -11.89
N LEU A 173 7.67 1.69 -13.03
CA LEU A 173 8.40 2.54 -13.99
C LEU A 173 9.79 1.99 -14.38
N GLY A 174 9.91 0.66 -14.44
CA GLY A 174 11.15 -0.05 -14.77
C GLY A 174 12.15 -0.18 -13.63
N LEU A 175 11.83 0.28 -12.41
CA LEU A 175 12.68 0.11 -11.23
C LEU A 175 12.15 -1.03 -10.34
N PRO A 176 12.99 -1.98 -9.92
CA PRO A 176 12.58 -3.06 -9.03
C PRO A 176 12.39 -2.53 -7.61
N LEU A 177 11.30 -2.95 -6.97
CA LEU A 177 11.00 -2.67 -5.57
C LEU A 177 10.66 -3.97 -4.84
N PRO A 178 11.10 -4.14 -3.58
CA PRO A 178 10.63 -5.21 -2.72
C PRO A 178 9.10 -5.19 -2.60
N ARG A 179 8.47 -6.36 -2.72
CA ARG A 179 7.04 -6.57 -2.51
C ARG A 179 6.83 -7.60 -1.40
N LEU A 180 6.02 -7.25 -0.41
CA LEU A 180 5.56 -8.16 0.64
C LEU A 180 4.05 -8.34 0.54
N ARG A 181 3.57 -9.57 0.70
CA ARG A 181 2.13 -9.86 0.74
C ARG A 181 1.68 -10.04 2.18
N LEU A 182 0.67 -9.27 2.57
CA LEU A 182 0.08 -9.31 3.89
C LEU A 182 -1.37 -9.80 3.77
N PRO A 183 -1.72 -10.95 4.36
CA PRO A 183 -3.11 -11.37 4.43
C PRO A 183 -3.94 -10.35 5.22
N ALA A 184 -5.07 -9.96 4.64
CA ALA A 184 -6.03 -9.04 5.23
C ALA A 184 -7.32 -9.81 5.56
N GLY A 185 -7.81 -9.63 6.78
CA GLY A 185 -9.00 -10.28 7.29
C GLY A 185 -9.66 -9.47 8.41
N PRO A 186 -10.93 -9.73 8.73
CA PRO A 186 -11.64 -9.05 9.81
C PRO A 186 -10.89 -9.14 11.15
N GLY A 187 -10.87 -8.03 11.89
CA GLY A 187 -10.27 -7.98 13.23
C GLY A 187 -8.74 -7.94 13.26
N ARG A 188 -8.05 -7.97 12.11
CA ARG A 188 -6.59 -7.79 12.07
C ARG A 188 -6.23 -6.30 12.12
N PRO A 189 -5.32 -5.89 13.02
CA PRO A 189 -4.85 -4.50 13.08
C PRO A 189 -3.87 -4.23 11.93
N LEU A 190 -4.39 -3.98 10.74
CA LEU A 190 -3.60 -3.93 9.51
C LEU A 190 -2.52 -2.85 9.57
N GLY A 191 -2.79 -1.69 10.17
CA GLY A 191 -1.79 -0.64 10.32
C GLY A 191 -0.59 -1.09 11.16
N LEU A 192 -0.84 -1.77 12.29
CA LEU A 192 0.22 -2.35 13.12
C LEU A 192 1.05 -3.40 12.34
N LEU A 193 0.38 -4.27 11.59
CA LEU A 193 1.04 -5.31 10.81
C LEU A 193 1.89 -4.73 9.68
N VAL A 194 1.36 -3.73 8.96
CA VAL A 194 2.09 -3.00 7.91
C VAL A 194 3.32 -2.29 8.49
N GLU A 195 3.17 -1.60 9.62
CA GLU A 195 4.31 -0.97 10.31
C GLU A 195 5.38 -2.00 10.69
N THR A 196 4.96 -3.13 11.26
CA THR A 196 5.86 -4.20 11.69
C THR A 196 6.61 -4.79 10.49
N LEU A 197 5.92 -5.02 9.37
CA LEU A 197 6.55 -5.48 8.13
C LEU A 197 7.56 -4.46 7.59
N ALA A 198 7.24 -3.16 7.61
CA ALA A 198 8.16 -2.12 7.17
C ALA A 198 9.44 -2.09 8.02
N ARG A 199 9.32 -2.25 9.34
CA ARG A 199 10.46 -2.35 10.27
C ARG A 199 11.27 -3.63 10.06
N GLN A 200 10.60 -4.75 9.85
CA GLN A 200 11.27 -6.03 9.57
C GLN A 200 12.06 -5.97 8.26
N GLU A 201 11.48 -5.41 7.19
CA GLU A 201 12.20 -5.25 5.92
C GLU A 201 13.40 -4.29 6.05
N ALA A 202 13.27 -3.26 6.90
CA ALA A 202 14.39 -2.38 7.23
C ALA A 202 15.56 -3.13 7.89
N LEU A 203 15.27 -4.02 8.86
CA LEU A 203 16.27 -4.86 9.50
C LEU A 203 16.91 -5.85 8.50
N ARG A 204 16.10 -6.46 7.62
CA ARG A 204 16.61 -7.34 6.56
C ARG A 204 17.56 -6.61 5.62
N ALA A 205 17.24 -5.39 5.23
CA ALA A 205 18.12 -4.55 4.42
C ALA A 205 19.44 -4.17 5.13
N GLN A 206 19.48 -4.28 6.46
CA GLN A 206 20.69 -4.12 7.29
C GLN A 206 21.41 -5.46 7.57
N GLY A 207 20.94 -6.56 6.98
CA GLY A 207 21.53 -7.89 7.15
C GLY A 207 20.96 -8.73 8.30
N TYR A 208 19.91 -8.27 8.99
CA TYR A 208 19.29 -9.03 10.07
C TYR A 208 18.02 -9.76 9.61
N ASP A 209 18.03 -11.09 9.67
CA ASP A 209 16.87 -11.96 9.39
C ASP A 209 16.46 -12.72 10.67
N ALA A 210 15.35 -12.30 11.28
CA ALA A 210 14.86 -12.88 12.52
C ALA A 210 14.54 -14.39 12.42
N ALA A 211 14.06 -14.86 11.26
CA ALA A 211 13.77 -16.27 11.06
C ALA A 211 15.06 -17.09 10.99
N ALA A 212 16.10 -16.56 10.34
CA ALA A 212 17.41 -17.19 10.30
C ALA A 212 18.09 -17.21 11.68
N ASP A 213 18.00 -16.11 12.45
CA ASP A 213 18.52 -16.04 13.82
C ASP A 213 17.83 -17.08 14.73
N LEU A 214 16.49 -17.16 14.68
CA LEU A 214 15.75 -18.15 15.46
C LEU A 214 16.14 -19.59 15.07
N ALA A 215 16.22 -19.89 13.78
CA ALA A 215 16.61 -21.21 13.30
C ALA A 215 18.03 -21.60 13.76
N ALA A 216 18.97 -20.66 13.70
CA ALA A 216 20.34 -20.89 14.18
C ALA A 216 20.38 -21.20 15.69
N ARG A 217 19.60 -20.48 16.50
CA ARG A 217 19.50 -20.73 17.95
C ARG A 217 18.88 -22.09 18.26
N GLN A 218 17.82 -22.48 17.55
CA GLN A 218 17.18 -23.78 17.72
C GLN A 218 18.12 -24.93 17.35
N ALA A 219 18.87 -24.81 16.25
CA ALA A 219 19.86 -25.80 15.84
C ALA A 219 20.98 -25.97 16.89
N GLY A 220 21.47 -24.87 17.46
CA GLY A 220 22.49 -24.90 18.52
C GLY A 220 22.03 -25.63 19.78
N LEU A 221 20.78 -25.39 20.21
CA LEU A 221 20.20 -26.09 21.38
C LEU A 221 20.04 -27.59 21.15
N LEU A 222 19.61 -28.01 19.95
CA LEU A 222 19.49 -29.43 19.60
C LEU A 222 20.85 -30.13 19.49
N GLY A 223 21.88 -29.43 19.01
CA GLY A 223 23.26 -29.93 18.97
C GLY A 223 23.85 -30.13 20.37
N ALA A 224 23.65 -29.15 21.26
CA ALA A 224 24.09 -29.24 22.65
C ALA A 224 23.40 -30.39 23.42
N ALA A 225 22.10 -30.59 23.20
CA ALA A 225 21.35 -31.69 23.81
C ALA A 225 21.78 -33.09 23.32
N ARG A 226 22.27 -33.20 22.07
CA ARG A 226 22.80 -34.46 21.51
C ARG A 226 24.23 -34.77 21.93
N GLY A 227 25.04 -33.75 22.23
CA GLY A 227 26.41 -33.90 22.74
C GLY A 227 26.48 -34.16 24.25
N ALA A 228 25.37 -34.04 24.97
CA ALA A 228 25.25 -34.26 26.41
C ALA A 228 24.68 -35.66 26.78
N GLY A 229 24.76 -36.63 25.86
CA GLY A 229 24.40 -38.02 26.14
C GLY A 229 25.55 -38.78 26.84
N PRO A 230 25.24 -39.71 27.77
CA PRO A 230 26.19 -40.35 28.69
C PRO A 230 27.20 -41.28 28.02
#